data_AF-A0A2N0XTW4-F1
#
_entry.id   AF-A0A2N0XTW4-F1
#
_cell.length_a   1.000
_cell.length_b   1.000
_cell.length_c   1.000
_cell.angle_alpha   90.00
_cell.angle_beta   90.00
_cell.angle_gamma   90.00
#
_symmetry.space_group_name_H-M   'P 1'
#
loop_
_entity.id
_entity.type
_entity.pdbx_description
1 polymer ?
#
loop_
_entity_poly.entity_id
_entity_poly.type
_entity_poly.pdbx_seq_one_letter_code
_entity_poly.pdbx_strand_id
1 'polypeptide(L)' 'MLQEPSPQQYELEMVTMEQLVPKEHLVRKIDKAIDFEFIRDEVAHLYCKDNGRPPVDPVRLFKIILLGYLF' A
#
# COMPACT_ATOMS: atom_id res chain seq x y z
N MET A 1 1.47 2.22 -46.53
CA MET A 1 0.62 1.03 -46.68
C MET A 1 -0.22 0.90 -45.43
N LEU A 2 -1.53 0.72 -45.54
CA LEU A 2 -2.39 0.41 -44.41
C LEU A 2 -1.97 -0.96 -43.86
N GLN A 3 -1.55 -1.02 -42.60
CA GLN A 3 -1.26 -2.31 -41.96
C GLN A 3 -2.59 -2.97 -41.58
N GLU A 4 -2.71 -4.26 -41.91
CA GLU A 4 -3.82 -5.07 -41.44
C GLU A 4 -3.71 -5.27 -39.92
N PRO A 5 -4.82 -5.19 -39.18
CA PRO A 5 -4.80 -5.39 -37.74
C PRO A 5 -4.35 -6.82 -37.42
N SER A 6 -3.21 -6.96 -36.74
CA SER A 6 -2.74 -8.26 -36.25
C SER A 6 -3.68 -8.76 -35.15
N PRO A 7 -4.00 -10.07 -35.09
CA PRO A 7 -4.78 -10.62 -34.00
C PRO A 7 -4.07 -10.31 -32.66
N GLN A 8 -4.77 -9.62 -31.76
CA GLN A 8 -4.27 -9.32 -30.43
C GLN A 8 -4.21 -10.63 -29.63
N GLN A 9 -3.01 -11.17 -29.47
CA GLN A 9 -2.78 -12.33 -28.63
C GLN A 9 -2.71 -11.87 -27.17
N TYR A 10 -3.71 -12.22 -26.39
CA TYR A 10 -3.76 -11.94 -24.96
C TYR A 10 -3.06 -13.08 -24.21
N GLU A 11 -1.95 -12.79 -23.54
CA GLU A 11 -1.35 -13.70 -22.57
C GLU A 11 -1.84 -13.35 -21.16
N LEU A 12 -2.12 -14.37 -20.36
CA LEU A 12 -2.46 -14.20 -18.95
C LEU A 12 -1.16 -14.10 -18.14
N GLU A 13 -0.94 -12.94 -17.52
CA GLU A 13 0.18 -12.74 -16.60
C GLU A 13 -0.33 -12.73 -15.14
N MET A 14 0.23 -13.61 -14.31
CA MET A 14 -0.06 -13.63 -12.87
C MET A 14 0.97 -12.79 -12.13
N VAL A 15 0.57 -11.59 -11.72
CA VAL A 15 1.39 -10.67 -10.92
C VAL A 15 0.85 -10.52 -9.51
N THR A 16 1.76 -10.47 -8.54
CA THR A 16 1.43 -10.09 -7.16
C THR A 16 1.53 -8.58 -7.00
N MET A 17 0.81 -8.00 -6.04
CA MET A 17 0.91 -6.58 -5.71
C MET A 17 2.35 -6.16 -5.38
N GLU A 18 3.10 -7.06 -4.76
CA GLU A 18 4.51 -6.84 -4.40
C GLU A 18 5.41 -6.67 -5.64
N GLN A 19 5.16 -7.46 -6.69
CA GLN A 19 5.91 -7.39 -7.95
C GLN A 19 5.63 -6.11 -8.73
N LEU A 20 4.46 -5.48 -8.52
CA LEU A 20 4.12 -4.21 -9.16
C LEU A 20 4.92 -3.03 -8.60
N VAL A 21 5.51 -3.15 -7.41
CA VAL A 21 6.31 -2.09 -6.79
C VAL A 21 7.79 -2.28 -7.14
N PRO A 22 8.43 -1.35 -7.88
CA PRO A 22 9.83 -1.47 -8.27
C PRO A 22 10.76 -1.71 -7.07
N LYS A 23 11.81 -2.52 -7.25
CA LYS A 23 12.73 -2.91 -6.16
C LYS A 23 13.40 -1.72 -5.47
N GLU A 24 13.72 -0.68 -6.25
CA GLU A 24 14.39 0.53 -5.76
C GLU A 24 13.41 1.63 -5.32
N HIS A 25 12.11 1.34 -5.31
CA HIS A 25 11.08 2.33 -4.97
C HIS A 25 11.21 2.82 -3.52
N LEU A 26 10.98 4.11 -3.31
CA LEU A 26 11.13 4.78 -2.00
C LEU A 26 10.34 4.09 -0.89
N VAL A 27 9.11 3.64 -1.17
CA VAL A 27 8.26 2.96 -0.16
C VAL A 27 8.90 1.71 0.42
N ARG A 28 9.73 0.98 -0.36
CA ARG A 28 10.47 -0.18 0.13
C ARG A 28 11.60 0.20 1.07
N LYS A 29 12.21 1.37 0.86
CA LYS A 29 13.25 1.92 1.76
C LYS A 29 12.62 2.39 3.07
N ILE A 30 11.45 3.03 3.00
CA ILE A 30 10.68 3.46 4.17
C ILE A 30 10.25 2.27 5.00
N ASP A 31 9.65 1.24 4.39
CA ASP A 31 9.18 0.05 5.10
C ASP A 31 10.31 -0.72 5.82
N LYS A 32 11.53 -0.68 5.27
CA LYS A 32 12.73 -1.23 5.93
C LYS A 32 13.29 -0.36 7.06
N ALA A 33 13.06 0.94 7.00
CA ALA A 33 13.69 1.91 7.91
C ALA A 33 12.81 2.25 9.12
N ILE A 34 11.49 2.11 9.00
CA ILE A 34 10.53 2.55 10.00
C ILE A 34 9.57 1.41 10.29
N ASP A 35 9.61 0.90 11.53
CA ASP A 35 8.50 0.13 12.07
C ASP A 35 7.41 1.11 12.48
N PHE A 36 6.23 1.01 11.88
CA PHE A 36 5.11 1.91 12.14
C PHE A 36 4.22 1.47 13.31
N GLU A 37 4.48 0.30 13.92
CA GLU A 37 3.62 -0.22 14.98
C GLU A 37 3.61 0.68 16.23
N PHE A 38 4.64 1.52 16.44
CA PHE A 38 4.65 2.53 17.49
C PHE A 38 3.41 3.43 17.48
N ILE A 39 2.82 3.68 16.29
CA ILE A 39 1.61 4.51 16.16
C ILE A 39 0.45 3.89 16.93
N ARG A 40 0.32 2.55 16.94
CA ARG A 40 -0.74 1.89 17.70
C ARG A 40 -0.61 2.17 19.18
N ASP A 41 0.60 2.06 19.71
CA ASP A 41 0.89 2.28 21.13
C ASP A 41 0.59 3.73 21.53
N GLU A 42 1.02 4.69 20.71
CA GLU A 42 0.80 6.12 20.92
C GLU A 42 -0.69 6.48 20.97
N VAL A 43 -1.50 5.92 20.07
CA VAL A 43 -2.92 6.29 19.96
C VAL A 43 -3.87 5.35 20.70
N ALA A 44 -3.39 4.26 21.30
CA ALA A 44 -4.23 3.21 21.90
C ALA A 44 -5.26 3.77 22.90
N HIS A 45 -4.88 4.78 23.66
CA HIS A 45 -5.72 5.44 24.66
C HIS A 45 -6.93 6.20 24.07
N LEU A 46 -6.92 6.50 22.77
CA LEU A 46 -8.02 7.16 22.06
C LEU A 46 -9.08 6.17 21.54
N TYR A 47 -8.81 4.86 21.62
CA TYR A 47 -9.69 3.82 21.11
C TYR A 47 -10.30 3.00 22.25
N CYS A 48 -11.58 2.64 22.09
CA CYS A 48 -12.23 1.68 22.97
C CYS A 48 -11.74 0.26 22.66
N LYS A 49 -11.45 -0.53 23.70
CA LYS A 49 -10.88 -1.88 23.56
C LYS A 49 -11.93 -2.93 23.17
N ASP A 50 -13.17 -2.75 23.59
CA ASP A 50 -14.18 -3.81 23.63
C ASP A 50 -15.58 -3.36 23.18
N ASN A 51 -15.75 -2.11 22.74
CA ASN A 51 -17.04 -1.60 22.31
C ASN A 51 -16.95 -0.72 21.05
N GLY A 52 -18.06 -0.67 20.32
CA GLY A 52 -18.21 0.15 19.13
C GLY A 52 -17.85 -0.57 17.82
N ARG A 53 -17.81 0.21 16.74
CA ARG A 53 -17.45 -0.27 15.41
C ARG A 53 -15.93 -0.46 15.33
N PRO A 54 -15.43 -1.58 14.78
CA PRO A 54 -14.00 -1.74 14.54
C PRO A 54 -13.43 -0.55 13.73
N PRO A 55 -12.39 0.13 14.25
CA PRO A 55 -11.82 1.28 13.58
C PRO A 55 -11.02 0.86 12.34
N VAL A 56 -10.83 1.79 11.39
CA VAL A 56 -9.75 1.65 10.43
C VAL A 56 -8.43 1.68 11.20
N ASP A 57 -7.53 0.78 10.85
CA ASP A 57 -6.23 0.68 11.47
C ASP A 57 -5.47 2.03 11.43
N PRO A 58 -5.08 2.60 12.59
CA PRO A 58 -4.38 3.89 12.64
C PRO A 58 -3.04 3.87 11.88
N VAL A 59 -2.33 2.73 11.88
CA VAL A 59 -1.08 2.58 11.10
C VAL A 59 -1.36 2.72 9.61
N ARG A 60 -2.44 2.09 9.13
CA ARG A 60 -2.87 2.18 7.73
C ARG A 60 -3.27 3.60 7.36
N LEU A 61 -4.05 4.27 8.21
CA LEU A 61 -4.46 5.66 7.99
C LEU A 61 -3.22 6.57 7.83
N PHE A 62 -2.25 6.43 8.73
CA PHE A 62 -1.01 7.19 8.67
C PHE A 62 -0.22 6.90 7.38
N LYS A 63 -0.05 5.63 7.01
CA LYS A 63 0.63 5.23 5.77
C LYS A 63 -0.03 5.86 4.53
N ILE A 64 -1.36 5.94 4.48
CA ILE A 64 -2.08 6.58 3.36
C ILE A 64 -1.76 8.09 3.28
N ILE A 65 -1.80 8.79 4.42
CA ILE A 65 -1.49 10.23 4.48
C ILE A 65 -0.03 10.48 4.10
N LEU A 66 0.89 9.66 4.62
CA LEU A 66 2.31 9.74 4.28
C LEU A 66 2.55 9.54 2.79
N LEU A 67 1.88 8.58 2.16
CA LEU A 67 1.97 8.36 0.71
C LEU A 67 1.48 9.59 -0.07
N GLY A 68 0.35 10.19 0.32
CA GLY A 68 -0.16 11.41 -0.33
C GLY A 68 0.69 12.67 -0.07
N TYR A 69 1.61 12.63 0.89
CA TYR A 69 2.62 13.68 1.07
C TYR A 69 3.87 13.43 0.21
N LEU A 70 4.25 12.17 0.01
CA LEU A 70 5.45 11.78 -0.74
C LEU A 70 5.26 11.77 -2.27
N PHE A 71 4.02 11.64 -2.74
CA PHE A 71 3.63 11.50 -4.15
C PHE A 71 2.42 12.37 -4.46
#